data_AF-A0A389LZY6-F1
#
_entry.id   AF-A0A389LZY6-F1
#
_cell.length_a   1.000
_cell.length_b   1.000
_cell.length_c   1.000
_cell.angle_alpha   90.00
_cell.angle_beta   90.00
_cell.angle_gamma   90.00
#
_symmetry.space_group_name_H-M   'P 1'
#
loop_
_entity.id
_entity.type
_entity.pdbx_description
1 polymer ?
#
loop_
_entity_poly.entity_id
_entity_poly.type
_entity_poly.pdbx_seq_one_letter_code
_entity_poly.pdbx_strand_id
1 'polypeptide(L)'
;MPCKEEEGEANFDFKENRFFIEGEGSIKHKHNNGHLAADPKLAAYSFLNALEKIPKTIEKYQADTDKIAKDLPVLQELVKSTWRREDELKEPKSEFSALDRKIQLSLKPIEQGDSRAVDMVATKGDEVEKNRQVARGVRM
;
A
#
# COMPACT_ATOMS: atom_id res chain seq x y z
N MET A 1 -43.52 44.51 16.30
CA MET A 1 -42.26 44.40 15.54
C MET A 1 -41.26 43.66 16.41
N PRO A 2 -40.64 42.58 15.91
CA PRO A 2 -39.95 41.56 16.70
C PRO A 2 -38.49 41.97 16.99
N CYS A 3 -38.01 41.74 18.20
CA CYS A 3 -36.56 41.65 18.45
C CYS A 3 -36.20 40.18 18.30
N LYS A 4 -35.57 39.83 17.18
CA LYS A 4 -34.88 38.54 17.02
C LYS A 4 -33.60 38.62 17.85
N GLU A 5 -33.50 37.80 18.88
CA GLU A 5 -32.20 37.40 19.41
C GLU A 5 -31.78 36.19 18.59
N GLU A 6 -30.93 36.45 17.60
CA GLU A 6 -30.25 35.43 16.80
C GLU A 6 -29.40 34.61 17.78
N GLU A 7 -29.73 33.33 17.93
CA GLU A 7 -28.84 32.39 18.62
C GLU A 7 -27.54 32.32 17.84
N GLY A 8 -26.53 33.03 18.34
CA GLY A 8 -25.17 32.87 17.89
C GLY A 8 -24.73 31.45 18.24
N GLU A 9 -24.70 30.58 17.23
CA GLU A 9 -23.95 29.34 17.20
C GLU A 9 -22.51 29.62 17.65
N ALA A 10 -22.29 29.59 18.97
CA ALA A 10 -20.98 29.66 19.56
C ALA A 10 -20.29 28.33 19.24
N ASN A 11 -19.56 28.31 18.13
CA ASN A 11 -18.50 27.35 17.88
C ASN A 11 -17.49 27.49 19.03
N PHE A 12 -17.75 26.79 20.14
CA PHE A 12 -16.83 26.73 21.26
C PHE A 12 -15.65 25.85 20.84
N ASP A 13 -14.54 26.50 20.49
CA ASP A 13 -13.23 25.86 20.46
C ASP A 13 -12.92 25.33 21.86
N PHE A 14 -13.24 24.06 22.11
CA PHE A 14 -12.93 23.40 23.37
C PHE A 14 -11.41 23.25 23.53
N LYS A 15 -10.80 24.20 24.23
CA LYS A 15 -9.39 24.15 24.63
C LYS A 15 -9.29 23.50 26.01
N GLU A 16 -8.76 22.28 26.05
CA GLU A 16 -8.50 21.57 27.29
C GLU A 16 -7.01 21.40 27.55
N ASN A 17 -6.58 21.70 28.77
CA ASN A 17 -5.20 21.54 29.20
C ASN A 17 -4.90 20.07 29.50
N ARG A 18 -3.81 19.56 28.91
CA ARG A 18 -3.29 18.22 29.21
C ARG A 18 -1.91 18.30 29.82
N PHE A 19 -1.74 17.56 30.91
CA PHE A 19 -0.52 17.53 31.71
C PHE A 19 0.27 16.25 31.47
N PHE A 20 1.59 16.38 31.46
CA PHE A 20 2.53 15.28 31.25
C PHE A 20 3.86 15.59 31.95
N ILE A 21 4.63 14.54 32.17
CA ILE A 21 6.00 14.61 32.66
C ILE A 21 6.91 14.25 31.50
N GLU A 22 7.93 15.07 31.27
CA GLU A 22 8.93 14.83 30.24
C GLU A 22 10.23 14.37 30.90
N GLY A 23 10.72 13.21 30.47
CA GLY A 23 12.04 12.71 30.85
C GLY A 23 13.12 13.10 29.83
N GLU A 24 14.34 12.66 30.10
CA GLU A 24 15.41 12.72 29.09
C GLU A 24 14.98 12.03 27.78
N GLY A 25 15.27 12.64 26.64
CA GLY A 25 14.86 12.13 25.33
C GLY A 25 13.44 12.50 24.90
N SER A 26 12.81 13.49 25.54
CA SER A 26 11.50 14.04 25.16
C SER A 26 10.33 13.04 25.17
N ILE A 27 10.45 11.98 25.97
CA ILE A 27 9.39 11.00 26.18
C ILE A 27 8.39 11.56 27.20
N LYS A 28 7.12 11.60 26.81
CA LYS A 28 6.03 12.17 27.61
C LYS A 28 5.25 11.07 28.32
N HIS A 29 5.28 11.11 29.65
CA HIS A 29 4.50 10.22 30.51
C HIS A 29 3.27 10.94 31.06
N LYS A 30 2.12 10.27 30.98
CA LYS A 30 0.83 10.82 31.43
C LYS A 30 0.03 9.78 32.19
N HIS A 31 -0.76 10.27 33.14
CA HIS A 31 -1.78 9.50 33.84
C HIS A 31 -3.15 10.07 33.47
N ASN A 32 -4.17 9.21 33.42
CA ASN A 32 -5.53 9.57 33.00
C ASN A 32 -5.60 10.44 31.72
N ASN A 33 -4.85 10.02 30.68
CA ASN A 33 -4.71 10.74 29.41
C ASN A 33 -4.26 12.22 29.49
N GLY A 34 -3.73 12.64 30.64
CA GLY A 34 -3.29 14.02 30.91
C GLY A 34 -4.36 14.92 31.54
N HIS A 35 -5.55 14.38 31.86
CA HIS A 35 -6.59 15.12 32.56
C HIS A 35 -6.28 15.20 34.05
N LEU A 36 -6.42 16.39 34.62
CA LEU A 36 -6.23 16.62 36.04
C LEU A 36 -7.53 16.33 36.80
N ALA A 37 -7.41 15.74 37.99
CA ALA A 37 -8.56 15.59 38.88
C ALA A 37 -9.00 16.96 39.44
N ALA A 38 -10.27 17.08 39.80
CA ALA A 38 -10.81 18.28 40.43
C ALA A 38 -10.26 18.47 41.86
N ASP A 39 -10.02 17.37 42.58
CA ASP A 39 -9.40 17.41 43.91
C ASP A 39 -7.88 17.70 43.79
N PRO A 40 -7.36 18.77 44.42
CA PRO A 40 -5.95 19.11 44.38
C PRO A 40 -5.01 17.99 44.83
N LYS A 41 -5.43 17.16 45.81
CA LYS A 41 -4.59 16.04 46.26
C LYS A 41 -4.44 15.00 45.16
N LEU A 42 -5.57 14.58 44.58
CA LEU A 42 -5.57 13.58 43.51
C LEU A 42 -4.88 14.11 42.24
N ALA A 43 -5.02 15.40 41.95
CA ALA A 43 -4.30 16.08 40.89
C ALA A 43 -2.77 15.94 41.05
N ALA A 44 -2.23 16.15 42.25
CA ALA A 44 -0.81 15.95 42.53
C ALA A 44 -0.37 14.48 42.36
N TYR A 45 -1.19 13.53 42.82
CA TYR A 45 -0.91 12.10 42.66
C TYR A 45 -0.87 11.63 41.20
N SER A 46 -1.57 12.32 40.29
CA SER A 46 -1.55 12.00 38.85
C SER A 46 -0.12 11.97 38.28
N PHE A 47 0.72 12.91 38.72
CA PHE A 47 2.12 12.98 38.31
C PHE A 47 2.95 11.83 38.89
N LEU A 48 2.77 11.50 40.17
CA LEU A 48 3.43 10.36 40.81
C LEU A 48 3.07 9.05 40.11
N ASN A 49 1.79 8.85 39.79
CA ASN A 49 1.32 7.67 39.05
C ASN A 49 1.92 7.58 37.64
N ALA A 50 2.18 8.72 36.99
CA ALA A 50 2.87 8.75 35.71
C ALA A 50 4.35 8.33 35.85
N LEU A 51 5.03 8.76 36.92
CA LEU A 51 6.41 8.37 37.22
C LEU A 51 6.56 6.88 37.55
N GLU A 52 5.65 6.33 38.36
CA GLU A 52 5.66 4.91 38.73
C GLU A 52 5.52 3.96 37.53
N LYS A 53 4.95 4.44 36.41
CA LYS A 53 4.82 3.66 35.19
C LYS A 53 6.12 3.54 34.40
N ILE A 54 7.06 4.47 34.59
CA ILE A 54 8.33 4.52 33.85
C ILE A 54 9.16 3.23 34.03
N PRO A 55 9.49 2.77 35.26
CA PRO A 55 10.31 1.57 35.43
C PRO A 55 9.66 0.33 34.80
N LYS A 56 8.36 0.13 34.99
CA LYS A 56 7.60 -0.96 34.36
C LYS A 56 7.65 -0.91 32.83
N THR A 57 7.73 0.28 32.26
CA THR A 57 7.80 0.47 30.81
C THR A 57 9.21 0.16 30.30
N ILE A 58 10.25 0.56 31.04
CA ILE A 58 11.65 0.23 30.75
C ILE A 58 11.84 -1.29 30.74
N GLU A 59 11.38 -1.99 31.78
CA GLU A 59 11.47 -3.45 31.89
C GLU A 59 10.82 -4.17 30.70
N LYS A 60 9.65 -3.70 30.26
CA LYS A 60 8.96 -4.25 29.09
C LYS A 60 9.78 -4.08 27.82
N TYR A 61 10.28 -2.88 27.55
CA TYR A 61 11.08 -2.62 26.35
C TYR A 61 12.41 -3.37 26.37
N GLN A 62 13.04 -3.54 27.53
CA GLN A 62 14.22 -4.38 27.69
C GLN A 62 13.89 -5.84 27.36
N ALA A 63 12.83 -6.39 27.95
CA ALA A 63 12.41 -7.78 27.69
C ALA A 63 12.05 -8.02 26.21
N ASP A 64 11.42 -7.06 25.54
CA ASP A 64 11.10 -7.17 24.12
C ASP A 64 12.36 -7.03 23.24
N THR A 65 13.30 -6.16 23.63
CA THR A 65 14.61 -6.06 22.97
C THR A 65 15.37 -7.38 23.08
N ASP A 66 15.36 -8.03 24.24
CA ASP A 66 16.02 -9.33 24.46
C ASP A 66 15.40 -10.45 23.62
N LYS A 67 14.07 -10.44 23.41
CA LYS A 67 13.41 -11.39 22.50
C LYS A 67 13.85 -11.16 21.07
N ILE A 68 13.79 -9.91 20.61
CA ILE A 68 14.21 -9.53 19.25
C ILE A 68 15.68 -9.89 19.03
N ALA A 69 16.55 -9.66 20.01
CA ALA A 69 17.97 -9.99 19.94
C ALA A 69 18.22 -11.50 19.77
N LYS A 70 17.35 -12.36 20.31
CA LYS A 70 17.43 -13.83 20.12
C LYS A 70 16.99 -14.25 18.72
N ASP A 71 16.00 -13.57 18.15
CA ASP A 71 15.51 -13.87 16.80
C ASP A 71 16.46 -13.34 15.71
N LEU A 72 17.21 -12.29 16.02
CA LEU A 72 18.16 -11.64 15.12
C LEU A 72 19.20 -12.59 14.49
N PRO A 73 19.92 -13.46 15.24
CA PRO A 73 20.86 -14.41 14.64
C PRO A 73 20.17 -15.44 13.75
N VAL A 74 18.97 -15.91 14.14
CA VAL A 74 18.20 -16.89 13.34
C VAL A 74 17.80 -16.27 12.01
N LEU A 75 17.26 -15.05 12.03
CA LEU A 75 16.88 -14.34 10.80
C LEU A 75 18.11 -14.02 9.94
N GLN A 76 19.23 -13.63 10.54
CA GLN A 76 20.48 -13.43 9.80
C GLN A 76 20.99 -14.71 9.15
N GLU A 77 20.87 -15.86 9.81
CA GLU A 77 21.23 -17.15 9.25
C GLU A 77 20.34 -17.49 8.06
N LEU A 78 19.03 -17.27 8.16
CA LEU A 78 18.08 -17.49 7.06
C LEU A 78 18.35 -16.58 5.86
N VAL A 79 18.67 -15.30 6.10
CA VAL A 79 19.02 -14.35 5.02
C VAL A 79 20.34 -14.71 4.34
N LYS A 80 21.34 -15.17 5.12
CA LYS A 80 22.61 -15.65 4.58
C LYS A 80 22.49 -17.01 3.90
N SER A 81 21.48 -17.80 4.27
CA SER A 81 21.24 -19.08 3.62
C SER A 81 20.78 -18.83 2.19
N THR A 82 21.54 -19.34 1.23
CA THR A 82 21.11 -19.37 -0.17
C THR A 82 19.97 -20.38 -0.29
N TRP A 83 18.92 -20.00 -1.04
CA TRP A 83 17.75 -20.85 -1.24
C TRP A 83 18.20 -22.21 -1.81
N ARG A 84 18.02 -23.31 -1.06
CA ARG A 84 18.59 -24.62 -1.43
C ARG A 84 18.03 -25.21 -2.74
N ARG A 85 16.79 -24.87 -3.07
CA ARG A 85 16.14 -25.22 -4.35
C ARG A 85 16.35 -24.21 -5.47
N GLU A 86 17.24 -23.23 -5.32
CA GLU A 86 17.56 -22.28 -6.41
C GLU A 86 18.10 -23.06 -7.61
N ASP A 87 18.97 -24.04 -7.37
CA ASP A 87 19.56 -24.88 -8.41
C ASP A 87 18.51 -25.81 -9.04
N GLU A 88 17.66 -26.45 -8.23
CA GLU A 88 16.52 -27.25 -8.71
C GLU A 88 15.48 -26.42 -9.48
N LEU A 89 15.42 -25.10 -9.26
CA LEU A 89 14.49 -24.20 -9.96
C LEU A 89 15.07 -23.67 -11.28
N LYS A 90 16.40 -23.68 -11.45
CA LYS A 90 17.05 -23.26 -12.70
C LYS A 90 16.67 -24.17 -13.87
N GLU A 91 16.67 -25.49 -13.65
CA GLU A 91 16.33 -26.47 -14.67
C GLU A 91 14.89 -26.27 -15.20
N PRO A 92 13.82 -26.32 -14.36
CA PRO A 92 12.44 -26.08 -14.80
C PRO A 92 12.22 -24.70 -15.41
N LYS A 93 12.88 -23.63 -14.91
CA LYS A 93 12.79 -22.30 -15.52
C LYS A 93 13.40 -22.27 -16.93
N SER A 94 14.50 -22.98 -17.14
CA SER A 94 15.15 -23.09 -18.44
C SER A 94 14.29 -23.90 -19.42
N GLU A 95 13.73 -25.02 -18.98
CA GLU A 95 12.81 -25.85 -19.76
C GLU A 95 11.54 -25.09 -20.12
N PHE A 96 10.96 -24.38 -19.16
CA PHE A 96 9.80 -23.52 -19.39
C PHE A 96 10.10 -22.44 -20.44
N SER A 97 11.25 -21.76 -20.33
CA SER A 97 11.67 -20.75 -21.31
C SER A 97 11.91 -21.35 -22.71
N ALA A 98 12.42 -22.59 -22.78
CA ALA A 98 12.61 -23.29 -24.04
C ALA A 98 11.27 -23.69 -24.68
N LEU A 99 10.33 -24.20 -23.88
CA LEU A 99 8.98 -24.53 -24.31
C LEU A 99 8.22 -23.27 -24.75
N ASP A 100 8.31 -22.18 -24.00
CA ASP A 100 7.70 -20.89 -24.33
C ASP A 100 8.21 -20.36 -25.68
N ARG A 101 9.53 -20.39 -25.92
CA ARG A 101 10.11 -20.06 -27.23
C ARG A 101 9.60 -20.99 -28.33
N LYS A 102 9.50 -22.30 -28.08
CA LYS A 102 9.00 -23.27 -29.06
C LYS A 102 7.54 -23.01 -29.41
N ILE A 103 6.71 -22.67 -28.42
CA ILE A 103 5.31 -22.28 -28.61
C ILE A 103 5.24 -20.99 -29.43
N GLN A 104 5.99 -19.95 -29.09
CA GLN A 104 6.04 -18.70 -29.85
C GLN A 104 6.49 -18.90 -31.30
N LEU A 105 7.46 -19.78 -31.55
CA LEU A 105 7.90 -20.14 -32.90
C LEU A 105 6.81 -20.92 -33.68
N SER A 106 6.08 -21.82 -33.01
CA SER A 106 4.97 -22.56 -33.61
C SER A 106 3.73 -21.72 -33.90
N LEU A 107 3.57 -20.59 -33.18
CA LEU A 107 2.49 -19.64 -33.34
C LEU A 107 2.84 -18.48 -34.29
N LYS A 108 4.06 -18.44 -34.85
CA LYS A 108 4.38 -17.48 -35.93
C LYS A 108 3.40 -17.71 -37.10
N PRO A 109 2.77 -16.65 -37.65
CA PRO A 109 1.78 -16.81 -38.71
C PRO A 109 2.37 -17.57 -39.89
N ILE A 110 1.64 -18.57 -40.38
CA ILE A 110 1.90 -19.22 -41.67
C ILE A 110 1.59 -18.19 -42.76
N GLU A 111 2.60 -17.41 -43.12
CA GLU A 111 2.63 -16.54 -44.29
C GLU A 111 3.93 -16.95 -45.03
N GLN A 112 4.00 -17.51 -46.23
CA GLN A 112 3.10 -17.65 -47.40
C GLN A 112 3.70 -18.74 -48.34
N GLY A 113 2.87 -19.35 -49.18
CA GLY A 113 3.29 -19.82 -50.52
C GLY A 113 3.15 -21.32 -50.84
N ASP A 114 1.99 -21.73 -51.36
CA ASP A 114 1.99 -22.47 -52.63
C ASP A 114 0.64 -22.36 -53.34
N SER A 115 0.68 -21.70 -54.49
CA SER A 115 -0.41 -21.57 -55.46
C SER A 115 -0.51 -22.84 -56.30
N ARG A 116 -1.69 -23.49 -56.36
CA ARG A 116 -2.30 -24.07 -57.58
C ARG A 116 -3.61 -24.82 -57.29
N ALA A 117 -4.69 -24.31 -57.90
CA ALA A 117 -5.89 -24.97 -58.44
C ALA A 117 -6.70 -25.90 -57.48
N VAL A 118 -8.02 -25.83 -57.35
CA VAL A 118 -9.05 -25.79 -58.41
C VAL A 118 -10.38 -25.24 -57.82
N ASP A 119 -11.02 -24.34 -58.58
CA ASP A 119 -12.46 -23.98 -58.76
C ASP A 119 -13.53 -24.62 -57.84
N MET A 120 -14.63 -23.99 -57.40
CA MET A 120 -15.66 -23.17 -58.09
C MET A 120 -16.77 -22.91 -57.01
N VAL A 121 -17.49 -21.80 -56.84
CA VAL A 121 -18.58 -21.24 -57.67
C VAL A 121 -19.03 -19.92 -57.01
N ALA A 122 -19.30 -18.93 -57.85
CA ALA A 122 -19.78 -17.59 -57.54
C ALA A 122 -21.24 -17.51 -57.06
N THR A 123 -21.55 -16.51 -56.22
CA THR A 123 -22.76 -15.66 -56.36
C THR A 123 -22.58 -14.28 -55.70
N LYS A 124 -22.23 -13.29 -56.54
CA LYS A 124 -22.73 -11.91 -56.71
C LYS A 124 -23.16 -11.01 -55.51
N GLY A 125 -22.60 -9.79 -55.54
CA GLY A 125 -23.24 -8.46 -55.31
C GLY A 125 -23.33 -8.01 -53.85
N ASP A 126 -23.03 -6.78 -53.41
CA ASP A 126 -22.62 -5.51 -54.03
C ASP A 126 -21.93 -4.67 -52.93
N GLU A 127 -20.81 -4.00 -53.23
CA GLU A 127 -20.25 -2.92 -52.40
C GLU A 127 -20.59 -1.58 -53.08
N VAL A 128 -21.51 -0.78 -52.55
CA VAL A 128 -21.45 0.69 -52.69
C VAL A 128 -22.30 1.32 -51.59
N GLU A 129 -21.71 1.85 -50.51
CA GLU A 129 -22.14 3.11 -49.85
C GLU A 129 -21.20 3.45 -48.68
N LYS A 130 -20.16 4.26 -48.94
CA LYS A 130 -19.65 5.34 -48.06
C LYS A 130 -18.23 5.72 -48.46
N ASN A 131 -18.13 6.47 -49.57
CA ASN A 131 -17.03 7.41 -49.71
C ASN A 131 -17.54 8.68 -50.39
N ARG A 132 -18.36 9.44 -49.65
CA ARG A 132 -18.72 10.82 -49.99
C ARG A 132 -18.31 11.74 -48.85
N GLN A 133 -17.03 12.09 -48.84
CA GLN A 133 -16.59 13.24 -48.06
C GLN A 133 -15.45 13.98 -48.76
N VAL A 134 -15.74 14.57 -49.92
CA VAL A 134 -14.98 15.74 -50.38
C VAL A 134 -15.93 16.71 -51.09
N ALA A 135 -16.40 17.71 -50.36
CA ALA A 135 -16.87 18.94 -50.98
C ALA A 135 -16.68 20.09 -50.00
N ARG A 136 -15.46 20.64 -49.98
CA ARG A 136 -15.18 22.07 -50.23
C ARG A 136 -13.75 22.41 -49.81
N GLY A 137 -12.83 22.20 -50.75
CA GLY A 137 -11.56 22.89 -50.81
C GLY A 137 -11.64 23.99 -51.86
N VAL A 138 -11.43 25.22 -51.40
CA VAL A 138 -11.26 26.51 -52.09
C VAL A 138 -10.42 26.41 -53.38
N ARG A 139 -10.68 27.30 -54.36
CA ARG A 139 -9.61 27.75 -55.27
C ARG A 139 -9.89 29.15 -55.85
N MET A 140 -8.88 30.02 -55.73
CA MET A 140 -8.70 31.37 -56.31
C MET A 140 -9.63 32.46 -55.79
#